data_AF-A0A8J4R6H4-F1
#
_entry.id   AF-A0A8J4R6H4-F1
#
_cell.length_a   1.000
_cell.length_b   1.000
_cell.length_c   1.000
_cell.angle_alpha   90.00
_cell.angle_beta   90.00
_cell.angle_gamma   90.00
#
_symmetry.space_group_name_H-M   'P 1'
#
loop_
_entity.id
_entity.type
_entity.pdbx_description
1 polymer ?
#
loop_
_entity_poly.entity_id
_entity_poly.type
_entity_poly.pdbx_seq_one_letter_code
_entity_poly.pdbx_strand_id
1 'polypeptide(L)'
;MHSSSISSEAQRGNPYFDSNNSNVSSFCSFKNFIMESYYEKYGSLLDSDFQGFIAQVLPLGMCGKLPNNLHLVPRLSVLQYNLIGEGSHLHLSSSIRFSMDPESITDLSTHSCEVIIIERLPSGVFADPFELQHLLQHGAFNDVSVFGDTNLEFPSFLSNRSVVEIHMDVGHKNELDINIELPLHARYPPLDKSGYSRVKFGPPDLFVCCSIGGTLHYQSCLSTSTSFSSELESDEIVWKIPSGIKTHARIVSVVTFISALLSTLLIVLTCIFYSDAKPRKNLKHS
;
A
#
# COMPACT_ATOMS: atom_id res chain seq x y z
N MET A 1 24.37 -36.71 -5.80
CA MET A 1 24.77 -36.21 -4.47
C MET A 1 24.87 -34.70 -4.54
N HIS A 2 24.27 -34.04 -3.54
CA HIS A 2 24.11 -32.60 -3.30
C HIS A 2 23.23 -31.80 -4.26
N SER A 3 21.96 -31.70 -3.85
CA SER A 3 21.02 -30.62 -4.11
C SER A 3 21.10 -29.66 -2.93
N SER A 4 21.28 -28.36 -3.17
CA SER A 4 21.29 -27.32 -2.14
C SER A 4 20.06 -26.42 -2.33
N SER A 5 19.02 -26.71 -1.55
CA SER A 5 17.86 -25.87 -1.30
C SER A 5 18.23 -24.78 -0.30
N ILE A 6 18.11 -23.51 -0.69
CA ILE A 6 18.24 -22.36 0.20
C ILE A 6 16.84 -22.07 0.74
N SER A 7 16.60 -22.39 2.02
CA SER A 7 15.41 -21.99 2.75
C SER A 7 15.59 -20.56 3.26
N SER A 8 14.64 -19.68 2.95
CA SER A 8 14.52 -18.36 3.58
C SER A 8 14.20 -18.53 5.07
N GLU A 9 15.06 -17.97 5.92
CA GLU A 9 14.85 -17.88 7.36
C GLU A 9 13.66 -16.96 7.64
N ALA A 10 12.55 -17.57 8.06
CA ALA A 10 11.51 -16.89 8.82
C ALA A 10 12.10 -16.51 10.18
N GLN A 11 12.11 -15.21 10.47
CA GLN A 11 12.54 -14.68 11.75
C GLN A 11 11.66 -15.25 12.87
N ARG A 12 12.28 -16.09 13.69
CA ARG A 12 11.66 -16.90 14.73
C ARG A 12 11.23 -16.02 15.90
N GLY A 13 9.93 -15.76 16.02
CA GLY A 13 9.31 -15.20 17.22
C GLY A 13 9.53 -16.12 18.43
N ASN A 14 9.84 -15.51 19.57
CA ASN A 14 10.12 -16.16 20.84
C ASN A 14 8.83 -16.78 21.42
N PRO A 15 8.79 -18.07 21.82
CA PRO A 15 7.55 -18.71 22.27
C PRO A 15 7.41 -18.58 23.78
N TYR A 16 6.77 -17.51 24.25
CA TYR A 16 6.09 -17.50 25.54
C TYR A 16 4.98 -16.45 25.48
N PHE A 17 3.82 -16.85 24.93
CA PHE A 17 2.59 -16.08 25.04
C PHE A 17 1.65 -16.86 25.97
N ASP A 18 1.59 -16.37 27.21
CA ASP A 18 0.59 -16.81 28.20
C ASP A 18 -0.80 -16.42 27.72
N SER A 19 -1.63 -17.43 27.48
CA SER A 19 -2.96 -17.34 26.85
C SER A 19 -4.07 -16.66 27.65
N ASN A 20 -3.78 -15.84 28.67
CA ASN A 20 -4.79 -15.34 29.60
C ASN A 20 -4.57 -13.90 30.09
N ASN A 21 -4.18 -12.99 29.20
CA ASN A 21 -4.25 -11.57 29.52
C ASN A 21 -4.77 -10.75 28.34
N SER A 22 -5.87 -10.04 28.58
CA SER A 22 -6.47 -9.03 27.71
C SER A 22 -5.53 -7.82 27.57
N ASN A 23 -4.38 -8.02 26.93
CA ASN A 23 -3.47 -6.97 26.52
C ASN A 23 -3.92 -6.45 25.16
N VAL A 24 -5.04 -5.75 25.12
CA VAL A 24 -5.27 -4.75 24.06
C VAL A 24 -4.35 -3.59 24.42
N SER A 25 -3.06 -3.76 24.14
CA SER A 25 -2.04 -2.73 24.32
C SER A 25 -2.45 -1.51 23.50
N SER A 26 -2.12 -0.31 23.99
CA SER A 26 -2.48 0.93 23.32
C SER A 26 -1.99 0.89 21.86
N PHE A 27 -2.93 0.88 20.90
CA PHE A 27 -2.64 0.92 19.45
C PHE A 27 -1.79 2.12 19.05
N CYS A 28 -1.75 3.12 19.92
CA CYS A 28 -0.93 4.30 19.83
C CYS A 28 0.52 4.09 20.34
N SER A 29 1.15 2.98 19.96
CA SER A 29 2.59 2.80 20.08
C SER A 29 3.18 2.96 18.68
N PHE A 30 4.19 3.83 18.52
CA PHE A 30 4.87 4.23 17.26
C PHE A 30 5.46 3.08 16.40
N LYS A 31 5.08 1.83 16.65
CA LYS A 31 5.55 0.61 15.98
C LYS A 31 4.49 -0.47 15.82
N ASN A 32 3.27 -0.25 16.31
CA ASN A 32 2.22 -1.26 16.28
C ASN A 32 1.21 -0.91 15.19
N PHE A 33 1.01 -1.83 14.25
CA PHE A 33 0.04 -1.65 13.19
C PHE A 33 -1.37 -2.09 13.64
N ILE A 34 -2.37 -1.25 13.38
CA ILE A 34 -3.79 -1.57 13.64
C ILE A 34 -4.20 -2.79 12.81
N MET A 35 -3.73 -2.85 11.57
CA MET A 35 -4.05 -3.91 10.63
C MET A 35 -3.42 -5.24 11.02
N GLU A 36 -2.27 -5.27 11.70
CA GLU A 36 -1.68 -6.51 12.21
C GLU A 36 -2.64 -7.19 13.19
N SER A 37 -3.13 -6.45 14.19
CA SER A 37 -4.12 -6.95 15.16
C SER A 37 -5.44 -7.36 14.50
N TYR A 38 -5.88 -6.62 13.48
CA TYR A 38 -7.07 -6.98 12.71
C TYR A 38 -6.87 -8.33 11.98
N TYR A 39 -5.75 -8.51 11.28
CA TYR A 39 -5.50 -9.73 10.51
C TYR A 39 -5.24 -10.95 11.39
N GLU A 40 -4.63 -10.78 12.57
CA GLU A 40 -4.52 -11.86 13.57
C GLU A 40 -5.90 -12.38 14.01
N LYS A 41 -6.90 -11.48 14.11
CA LYS A 41 -8.25 -11.84 14.57
C LYS A 41 -9.15 -12.38 13.46
N TYR A 42 -9.13 -11.78 12.27
CA TYR A 42 -10.09 -12.08 11.20
C TYR A 42 -9.49 -12.84 10.01
N GLY A 43 -8.17 -12.81 9.82
CA GLY A 43 -7.45 -13.49 8.74
C GLY A 43 -7.69 -12.95 7.32
N SER A 44 -8.73 -12.14 7.10
CA SER A 44 -9.05 -11.55 5.79
C SER A 44 -9.77 -10.21 5.93
N LEU A 45 -9.66 -9.37 4.90
CA LEU A 45 -10.28 -8.04 4.89
C LEU A 45 -11.74 -8.11 4.41
N LEU A 46 -12.66 -7.76 5.32
CA LEU A 46 -14.06 -7.51 5.03
C LEU A 46 -14.44 -6.15 5.63
N ASP A 47 -15.05 -5.27 4.83
CA ASP A 47 -15.32 -3.90 5.26
C ASP A 47 -16.23 -3.84 6.49
N SER A 48 -17.24 -4.73 6.59
CA SER A 48 -18.12 -4.83 7.77
C SER A 48 -17.38 -5.18 9.05
N ASP A 49 -16.46 -6.13 8.96
CA ASP A 49 -15.72 -6.66 10.10
C ASP A 49 -14.67 -5.65 10.56
N PHE A 50 -14.06 -4.95 9.60
CA PHE A 50 -13.15 -3.85 9.86
C PHE A 50 -13.86 -2.68 10.57
N GLN A 51 -15.02 -2.26 10.09
CA GLN A 51 -15.79 -1.20 10.77
C GLN A 51 -16.22 -1.62 12.18
N GLY A 52 -16.64 -2.88 12.36
CA GLY A 52 -16.95 -3.44 13.67
C GLY A 52 -15.73 -3.51 14.61
N PHE A 53 -14.55 -3.82 14.07
CA PHE A 53 -13.28 -3.83 14.81
C PHE A 53 -12.88 -2.42 15.24
N ILE A 54 -12.88 -1.45 14.31
CA ILE A 54 -12.56 -0.06 14.61
C ILE A 54 -13.51 0.52 15.66
N ALA A 55 -14.81 0.19 15.60
CA ALA A 55 -15.78 0.60 16.61
C ALA A 55 -15.51 0.01 18.01
N GLN A 56 -14.79 -1.10 18.12
CA GLN A 56 -14.34 -1.68 19.39
C GLN A 56 -13.02 -1.07 19.87
N VAL A 57 -12.13 -0.73 18.94
CA VAL A 57 -10.81 -0.16 19.21
C VAL A 57 -10.88 1.31 19.61
N LEU A 58 -11.71 2.11 18.94
CA LEU A 58 -11.84 3.55 19.18
C LEU A 58 -12.23 3.88 20.65
N PRO A 59 -13.23 3.22 21.27
CA PRO A 59 -13.58 3.45 22.68
C PRO A 59 -12.44 3.17 23.66
N LEU A 60 -11.55 2.24 23.33
CA LEU A 60 -10.40 1.86 24.17
C LEU A 60 -9.26 2.89 24.08
N GLY A 61 -9.18 3.62 22.96
CA GLY A 61 -8.21 4.68 22.71
C GLY A 61 -8.74 6.10 22.92
N MET A 62 -10.01 6.29 23.30
CA MET A 62 -10.56 7.64 23.46
C MET A 62 -9.86 8.40 24.59
N CYS A 63 -9.31 9.57 24.25
CA CYS A 63 -8.93 10.56 25.23
C CYS A 63 -10.18 10.86 26.09
N GLY A 64 -10.16 10.49 27.38
CA GLY A 64 -11.13 11.01 28.34
C GLY A 64 -11.11 12.53 28.27
N LYS A 65 -12.22 13.23 28.58
CA LYS A 65 -12.27 14.70 28.61
C LYS A 65 -11.02 15.20 29.33
N LEU A 66 -10.08 15.71 28.53
CA LEU A 66 -8.76 16.09 29.03
C LEU A 66 -8.99 17.13 30.12
N PRO A 67 -8.39 16.98 31.32
CA PRO A 67 -8.59 17.95 32.38
C PRO A 67 -8.04 19.28 31.87
N ASN A 68 -8.95 20.22 31.61
CA ASN A 68 -8.76 21.56 31.03
C ASN A 68 -8.84 21.62 29.50
N ASN A 69 -10.04 21.91 28.98
CA ASN A 69 -10.38 22.69 27.76
C ASN A 69 -9.34 22.83 26.62
N LEU A 70 -8.64 21.78 26.23
CA LEU A 70 -7.75 21.81 25.08
C LEU A 70 -8.29 20.87 24.01
N HIS A 71 -8.85 21.48 22.95
CA HIS A 71 -9.24 20.82 21.71
C HIS A 71 -7.99 20.38 20.92
N LEU A 72 -7.21 19.46 21.49
CA LEU A 72 -5.92 18.98 20.95
C LEU A 72 -6.05 18.02 19.76
N VAL A 73 -7.27 17.64 19.35
CA VAL A 73 -7.48 16.72 18.23
C VAL A 73 -7.51 17.51 16.92
N PRO A 74 -6.54 17.34 16.02
CA PRO A 74 -6.54 17.98 14.71
C PRO A 74 -7.78 17.54 13.93
N ARG A 75 -8.55 18.51 13.42
CA ARG A 75 -9.72 18.24 12.59
C ARG A 75 -9.31 18.21 11.14
N LEU A 76 -9.63 17.13 10.43
CA LEU A 76 -9.44 17.07 8.99
C LEU A 76 -10.17 18.24 8.31
N SER A 77 -9.44 18.98 7.47
CA SER A 77 -9.97 20.15 6.76
C SER A 77 -10.10 19.91 5.27
N VAL A 78 -9.11 19.26 4.66
CA VAL A 78 -9.09 18.95 3.22
C VAL A 78 -8.46 17.58 3.03
N LEU A 79 -9.09 16.79 2.17
CA LEU A 79 -8.51 15.58 1.61
C LEU A 79 -8.61 15.70 0.08
N GLN A 80 -7.47 15.72 -0.60
CA GLN A 80 -7.41 15.56 -2.05
C GLN A 80 -6.77 14.23 -2.37
N TYR A 81 -7.34 13.52 -3.33
CA TYR A 81 -6.99 12.14 -3.62
C TYR A 81 -6.96 12.00 -5.14
N ASN A 82 -5.84 11.54 -5.71
CA ASN A 82 -5.65 11.49 -7.16
C ASN A 82 -4.80 10.30 -7.57
N LEU A 83 -5.02 9.80 -8.79
CA LEU A 83 -4.13 8.83 -9.43
C LEU A 83 -3.22 9.54 -10.44
N ILE A 84 -1.92 9.30 -10.35
CA ILE A 84 -0.89 9.89 -11.19
C ILE A 84 -0.21 8.79 -12.02
N GLY A 85 -0.11 9.02 -13.33
CA GLY A 85 0.54 8.13 -14.29
C GLY A 85 -0.43 7.47 -15.28
N GLU A 86 0.06 6.46 -16.00
CA GLU A 86 -0.75 5.63 -16.91
C GLU A 86 -0.38 4.13 -16.84
N GLY A 87 -1.29 3.26 -17.24
CA GLY A 87 -1.03 1.83 -17.40
C GLY A 87 -1.33 1.00 -16.14
N SER A 88 -0.49 -0.01 -15.87
CA SER A 88 -0.64 -0.96 -14.75
C SER A 88 0.23 -0.62 -13.53
N HIS A 89 0.97 0.49 -13.59
CA HIS A 89 1.75 1.03 -12.48
C HIS A 89 1.40 2.51 -12.35
N LEU A 90 0.87 2.93 -11.20
CA LEU A 90 0.42 4.29 -10.92
C LEU A 90 0.84 4.70 -9.52
N HIS A 91 0.83 6.01 -9.27
CA HIS A 91 0.99 6.56 -7.93
C HIS A 91 -0.34 7.09 -7.44
N LEU A 92 -0.71 6.70 -6.22
CA LEU A 92 -1.84 7.26 -5.51
C LEU A 92 -1.39 8.43 -4.65
N SER A 93 -1.78 9.63 -5.05
CA SER A 93 -1.42 10.87 -4.37
C SER A 93 -2.52 11.29 -3.41
N SER A 94 -2.16 11.46 -2.13
CA SER A 94 -3.06 11.91 -1.06
C SER A 94 -2.51 13.18 -0.45
N SER A 95 -3.28 14.26 -0.49
CA SER A 95 -3.00 15.51 0.20
C SER A 95 -4.01 15.68 1.33
N ILE A 96 -3.53 15.66 2.57
CA ILE A 96 -4.33 15.68 3.79
C ILE A 96 -3.95 16.93 4.55
N ARG A 97 -4.92 17.78 4.85
CA ARG A 97 -4.70 19.02 5.60
C ARG A 97 -5.50 18.98 6.87
N PHE A 98 -4.85 19.11 8.03
CA PHE A 98 -5.55 19.27 9.29
C PHE A 98 -5.70 20.75 9.66
N SER A 99 -6.81 21.07 10.31
CA SER A 99 -7.08 22.35 10.93
C SER A 99 -7.03 22.20 12.44
N MET A 100 -6.45 23.19 13.10
CA MET A 100 -6.28 23.20 14.54
C MET A 100 -6.51 24.61 15.08
N ASP A 101 -7.01 24.69 16.32
CA ASP A 101 -7.20 25.98 16.98
C ASP A 101 -5.81 26.58 17.31
N PRO A 102 -5.51 27.83 16.95
CA PRO A 102 -4.22 28.47 17.21
C PRO A 102 -3.72 28.37 18.66
N GLU A 103 -4.61 28.31 19.67
CA GLU A 103 -4.20 28.12 21.08
C GLU A 103 -3.67 26.71 21.37
N SER A 104 -4.08 25.72 20.60
CA SER A 104 -3.68 24.31 20.75
C SER A 104 -2.41 23.92 20.00
N ILE A 105 -1.95 24.77 19.06
CA ILE A 105 -0.70 24.56 18.29
C ILE A 105 0.53 24.65 19.20
N THR A 106 0.51 25.55 20.19
CA THR A 106 1.59 25.70 21.18
C THR A 106 1.68 24.53 22.16
N ASP A 107 0.58 23.83 22.42
CA ASP A 107 0.57 22.67 23.32
C ASP A 107 0.90 21.36 22.58
N LEU A 108 0.67 21.26 21.28
CA LEU A 108 1.29 20.19 20.45
C LEU A 108 2.81 20.29 20.44
N SER A 109 3.34 21.49 20.67
CA SER A 109 4.67 21.81 21.23
C SER A 109 5.38 20.75 22.06
N THR A 110 4.61 20.16 22.96
CA THR A 110 5.10 19.30 24.03
C THR A 110 4.67 17.85 23.87
N HIS A 111 3.96 17.52 22.79
CA HIS A 111 3.31 16.23 22.55
C HIS A 111 3.69 15.68 21.18
N SER A 112 4.01 14.39 21.09
CA SER A 112 4.18 13.71 19.80
C SER A 112 2.82 13.19 19.34
N CYS A 113 2.38 13.66 18.18
CA CYS A 113 1.22 13.14 17.48
C CYS A 113 1.64 12.52 16.15
N GLU A 114 0.98 11.43 15.82
CA GLU A 114 1.16 10.60 14.64
C GLU A 114 -0.18 10.51 13.90
N VAL A 115 -0.11 10.56 12.58
CA VAL A 115 -1.24 10.29 11.70
C VAL A 115 -1.06 8.89 11.14
N ILE A 116 -2.08 8.06 11.34
CA ILE A 116 -2.17 6.71 10.81
C ILE A 116 -3.19 6.72 9.67
N ILE A 117 -2.76 6.24 8.52
CA ILE A 117 -3.54 6.23 7.28
C ILE A 117 -3.69 4.78 6.86
N ILE A 118 -4.93 4.32 6.77
CA ILE A 118 -5.25 2.97 6.33
C ILE A 118 -5.87 3.06 4.94
N GLU A 119 -5.11 2.60 3.95
CA GLU A 119 -5.46 2.59 2.55
C GLU A 119 -5.94 1.20 2.13
N ARG A 120 -7.24 1.05 1.87
CA ARG A 120 -7.85 -0.24 1.50
C ARG A 120 -7.86 -0.41 -0.01
N LEU A 121 -6.92 -1.19 -0.52
CA LEU A 121 -6.77 -1.42 -1.95
C LEU A 121 -7.85 -2.38 -2.50
N PRO A 122 -8.37 -2.12 -3.71
CA PRO A 122 -9.30 -3.03 -4.38
C PRO A 122 -8.60 -4.31 -4.83
N SER A 123 -9.38 -5.38 -5.03
CA SER A 123 -8.84 -6.66 -5.55
C SER A 123 -8.17 -6.45 -6.91
N GLY A 124 -7.01 -7.09 -7.11
CA GLY A 124 -6.18 -6.94 -8.30
C GLY A 124 -5.23 -5.74 -8.25
N VAL A 125 -5.27 -4.91 -7.20
CA VAL A 125 -4.32 -3.82 -6.96
C VAL A 125 -3.52 -4.11 -5.69
N PHE A 126 -2.23 -3.81 -5.73
CA PHE A 126 -1.32 -4.02 -4.61
C PHE A 126 -0.23 -2.94 -4.58
N ALA A 127 0.33 -2.68 -3.41
CA ALA A 127 1.57 -1.94 -3.25
C ALA A 127 2.72 -2.93 -3.09
N ASP A 128 3.87 -2.67 -3.72
CA ASP A 128 5.05 -3.53 -3.60
C ASP A 128 5.75 -3.26 -2.26
N PRO A 129 5.83 -4.25 -1.34
CA PRO A 129 6.51 -4.06 -0.06
C PRO A 129 7.98 -3.63 -0.20
N PHE A 130 8.68 -4.05 -1.25
CA PHE A 130 10.07 -3.67 -1.49
C PHE A 130 10.21 -2.20 -1.88
N GLU A 131 9.25 -1.68 -2.67
CA GLU A 131 9.19 -0.27 -3.04
C GLU A 131 8.83 0.61 -1.83
N LEU A 132 7.88 0.16 -1.00
CA LEU A 132 7.55 0.87 0.24
C LEU A 132 8.71 0.88 1.24
N GLN A 133 9.46 -0.22 1.34
CA GLN A 133 10.66 -0.28 2.18
C GLN A 133 11.71 0.74 1.73
N HIS A 134 11.81 0.99 0.43
CA HIS A 134 12.70 2.03 -0.10
C HIS A 134 12.21 3.44 0.27
N LEU A 135 10.90 3.70 0.20
CA LEU A 135 10.32 4.97 0.65
C LEU A 135 10.53 5.21 2.15
N LEU A 136 10.38 4.17 2.96
CA LEU A 136 10.68 4.19 4.39
C LEU A 136 12.15 4.56 4.67
N GLN A 137 13.09 3.96 3.93
CA GLN A 137 14.54 4.26 4.07
C GLN A 137 14.90 5.70 3.70
N HIS A 138 14.15 6.32 2.79
CA HIS A 138 14.35 7.71 2.39
C HIS A 138 13.60 8.71 3.28
N GLY A 139 12.92 8.23 4.32
CA GLY A 139 12.18 9.08 5.26
C GLY A 139 10.90 9.68 4.68
N ALA A 140 10.31 9.06 3.65
CA ALA A 140 9.00 9.47 3.15
C ALA A 140 7.87 9.15 4.14
N PHE A 141 8.04 8.07 4.91
CA PHE A 141 7.13 7.62 5.97
C PHE A 141 7.91 7.35 7.24
N ASN A 142 7.26 7.38 8.40
CA ASN A 142 7.88 6.95 9.66
C ASN A 142 7.83 5.44 9.81
N ASP A 143 6.69 4.85 9.44
CA ASP A 143 6.51 3.41 9.33
C ASP A 143 5.47 3.10 8.24
N VAL A 144 5.58 1.92 7.63
CA VAL A 144 4.65 1.48 6.59
C VAL A 144 4.63 -0.04 6.50
N SER A 145 3.44 -0.61 6.35
CA SER A 145 3.28 -2.06 6.13
C SER A 145 2.11 -2.38 5.22
N VAL A 146 2.20 -3.53 4.54
CA VAL A 146 1.16 -4.06 3.65
C VAL A 146 0.62 -5.37 4.21
N PHE A 147 -0.70 -5.48 4.25
CA PHE A 147 -1.42 -6.64 4.76
C PHE A 147 -2.38 -7.22 3.73
N GLY A 148 -2.69 -8.51 3.83
CA GLY A 148 -3.59 -9.21 2.91
C GLY A 148 -2.86 -9.80 1.70
N ASP A 149 -3.33 -9.49 0.49
CA ASP A 149 -2.74 -10.00 -0.75
C ASP A 149 -1.40 -9.33 -1.09
N THR A 150 -0.30 -9.85 -0.54
CA THR A 150 1.07 -9.33 -0.69
C THR A 150 1.94 -10.11 -1.68
N ASN A 151 1.44 -11.22 -2.22
CA ASN A 151 2.22 -12.03 -3.16
C ASN A 151 2.23 -11.39 -4.55
N LEU A 152 3.36 -10.79 -4.93
CA LEU A 152 3.52 -10.09 -6.21
C LEU A 152 3.37 -11.01 -7.43
N GLU A 153 3.52 -12.32 -7.26
CA GLU A 153 3.47 -13.31 -8.34
C GLU A 153 2.07 -13.87 -8.62
N PHE A 154 1.09 -13.59 -7.75
CA PHE A 154 -0.25 -14.15 -7.95
C PHE A 154 -0.95 -13.56 -9.19
N PRO A 155 -1.68 -14.40 -9.95
CA PRO A 155 -2.48 -13.91 -11.05
C PRO A 155 -3.72 -13.15 -10.56
N SER A 156 -4.30 -12.31 -11.42
CA SER A 156 -5.46 -11.47 -11.08
C SER A 156 -6.68 -12.27 -10.62
N PHE A 157 -6.93 -13.47 -11.17
CA PHE A 157 -8.08 -14.29 -10.80
C PHE A 157 -7.97 -14.94 -9.41
N LEU A 158 -6.77 -14.96 -8.81
CA LEU A 158 -6.54 -15.37 -7.42
C LEU A 158 -6.32 -14.17 -6.50
N SER A 159 -6.44 -12.96 -7.03
CA SER A 159 -6.17 -11.76 -6.25
C SER A 159 -7.26 -11.48 -5.24
N ASN A 160 -6.84 -11.15 -4.03
CA ASN A 160 -7.71 -10.64 -3.00
C ASN A 160 -7.38 -9.17 -2.71
N ARG A 161 -8.08 -8.56 -1.76
CA ARG A 161 -7.80 -7.20 -1.33
C ARG A 161 -6.53 -7.16 -0.48
N SER A 162 -5.84 -6.03 -0.56
CA SER A 162 -4.71 -5.70 0.31
C SER A 162 -4.97 -4.36 1.01
N VAL A 163 -4.22 -4.09 2.07
CA VAL A 163 -4.30 -2.84 2.83
C VAL A 163 -2.90 -2.33 3.06
N VAL A 164 -2.70 -1.04 2.87
CA VAL A 164 -1.46 -0.37 3.27
C VAL A 164 -1.76 0.49 4.48
N GLU A 165 -1.02 0.29 5.55
CA GLU A 165 -1.07 1.15 6.74
C GLU A 165 0.21 1.99 6.78
N ILE A 166 0.05 3.30 6.84
CA ILE A 166 1.12 4.30 6.79
C ILE A 166 1.07 5.13 8.06
N HIS A 167 2.23 5.31 8.68
CA HIS A 167 2.41 6.06 9.92
C HIS A 167 3.32 7.25 9.66
N MET A 168 2.92 8.44 10.11
CA MET A 168 3.68 9.67 9.93
C MET A 168 3.55 10.64 11.09
N ASP A 169 4.63 11.32 11.47
CA ASP A 169 4.60 12.33 12.53
C ASP A 169 3.96 13.64 12.05
N VAL A 170 3.12 14.20 12.91
CA VAL A 170 2.62 15.57 12.80
C VAL A 170 3.59 16.49 13.55
N GLY A 171 4.67 16.88 12.89
CA GLY A 171 5.72 17.72 13.49
C GLY A 171 5.29 19.17 13.77
N HIS A 172 5.98 19.84 14.70
CA HIS A 172 5.77 21.23 15.19
C HIS A 172 5.78 22.38 14.16
N LYS A 173 5.76 22.10 12.87
CA LYS A 173 5.74 23.13 11.83
C LYS A 173 4.30 23.53 11.61
N ASN A 174 4.03 24.82 11.56
CA ASN A 174 2.70 25.45 11.47
C ASN A 174 1.83 25.05 10.26
N GLU A 175 2.22 24.04 9.48
CA GLU A 175 1.47 23.50 8.36
C GLU A 175 1.21 22.02 8.64
N LEU A 176 -0.04 21.71 9.00
CA LEU A 176 -0.56 20.35 9.17
C LEU A 176 -0.91 19.70 7.81
N ASP A 177 -0.07 19.97 6.81
CA ASP A 177 -0.28 19.56 5.43
C ASP A 177 0.62 18.34 5.14
N ILE A 178 -0.02 17.20 4.92
CA ILE A 178 0.57 15.90 4.66
C ILE A 178 0.36 15.57 3.19
N ASN A 179 1.44 15.29 2.47
CA ASN A 179 1.38 14.83 1.08
C ASN A 179 2.06 13.46 0.98
N ILE A 180 1.33 12.49 0.41
CA ILE A 180 1.77 11.10 0.30
C ILE A 180 1.61 10.67 -1.14
N GLU A 181 2.60 9.96 -1.65
CA GLU A 181 2.53 9.25 -2.92
C GLU A 181 2.78 7.77 -2.65
N LEU A 182 1.74 6.96 -2.84
CA LEU A 182 1.79 5.52 -2.66
C LEU A 182 1.90 4.84 -4.03
N PRO A 183 3.01 4.15 -4.34
CA PRO A 183 3.13 3.41 -5.59
C PRO A 183 2.23 2.18 -5.58
N LEU A 184 1.43 2.04 -6.63
CA LEU A 184 0.45 0.98 -6.79
C LEU A 184 0.65 0.25 -8.12
N HIS A 185 0.47 -1.05 -8.06
CA HIS A 185 0.58 -1.96 -9.19
C HIS A 185 -0.75 -2.68 -9.38
N ALA A 186 -1.15 -2.85 -10.63
CA ALA A 186 -2.34 -3.58 -11.01
C ALA A 186 -1.94 -4.91 -11.68
N ARG A 187 -2.53 -6.01 -11.22
CA ARG A 187 -2.42 -7.30 -11.89
C ARG A 187 -3.19 -7.26 -13.20
N TYR A 188 -2.66 -7.95 -14.21
CA TYR A 188 -3.29 -8.04 -15.53
C TYR A 188 -4.72 -8.59 -15.43
N PRO A 189 -5.76 -7.77 -15.72
CA PRO A 189 -7.13 -8.22 -15.65
C PRO A 189 -7.45 -9.19 -16.78
N PRO A 190 -8.54 -9.97 -16.67
CA PRO A 190 -9.04 -10.73 -17.81
C PRO A 190 -9.44 -9.80 -18.97
N LEU A 191 -9.34 -10.33 -20.19
CA LEU A 191 -9.66 -9.59 -21.42
C LEU A 191 -11.09 -9.04 -21.38
N ASP A 192 -11.25 -7.76 -21.69
CA ASP A 192 -12.56 -7.10 -21.74
C ASP A 192 -12.90 -6.60 -23.17
N LYS A 193 -14.18 -6.30 -23.42
CA LYS A 193 -14.60 -5.71 -24.70
C LYS A 193 -14.08 -4.29 -24.89
N SER A 194 -14.01 -3.50 -23.81
CA SER A 194 -13.51 -2.12 -23.85
C SER A 194 -11.98 -2.05 -23.96
N GLY A 195 -11.28 -3.17 -23.68
CA GLY A 195 -9.83 -3.22 -23.56
C GLY A 195 -9.29 -2.75 -22.21
N TYR A 196 -10.18 -2.36 -21.28
CA TYR A 196 -9.83 -1.89 -19.94
C TYR A 196 -10.67 -2.59 -18.87
N SER A 197 -10.08 -2.77 -17.69
CA SER A 197 -10.77 -3.07 -16.44
C SER A 197 -10.84 -1.80 -15.60
N ARG A 198 -11.95 -1.60 -14.89
CA ARG A 198 -12.16 -0.43 -14.02
C ARG A 198 -12.15 -0.88 -12.58
N VAL A 199 -11.25 -0.31 -11.78
CA VAL A 199 -11.23 -0.49 -10.33
C VAL A 199 -11.47 0.84 -9.66
N LYS A 200 -12.24 0.81 -8.58
CA LYS A 200 -12.69 2.00 -7.83
C LYS A 200 -11.97 2.03 -6.50
N PHE A 201 -11.50 3.21 -6.12
CA PHE A 201 -10.90 3.44 -4.82
C PHE A 201 -11.93 4.01 -3.85
N GLY A 202 -11.92 3.50 -2.63
CA GLY A 202 -12.63 4.12 -1.52
C GLY A 202 -11.76 5.21 -0.88
N PRO A 203 -12.34 6.06 -0.02
CA PRO A 203 -11.55 6.95 0.80
C PRO A 203 -10.70 6.17 1.81
N PRO A 204 -9.50 6.68 2.17
CA PRO A 204 -8.70 6.11 3.24
C PRO A 204 -9.38 6.31 4.60
N ASP A 205 -9.09 5.43 5.56
CA ASP A 205 -9.43 5.68 6.96
C ASP A 205 -8.27 6.43 7.62
N LEU A 206 -8.60 7.53 8.31
CA LEU A 206 -7.63 8.43 8.92
C LEU A 206 -7.79 8.44 10.44
N PHE A 207 -6.68 8.20 11.13
CA PHE A 207 -6.61 8.25 12.59
C PHE A 207 -5.49 9.18 13.02
N VAL A 208 -5.71 9.86 14.13
CA VAL A 208 -4.68 10.65 14.81
C VAL A 208 -4.43 10.01 16.16
N CYS A 209 -3.17 9.73 16.40
CA CYS A 209 -2.66 9.18 17.63
C CYS A 209 -1.79 10.22 18.32
N CYS A 210 -2.12 10.60 19.56
CA CYS A 210 -1.29 11.55 20.31
C CYS A 210 -0.85 10.93 21.64
N SER A 211 0.43 11.12 21.98
CA SER A 211 0.97 10.76 23.30
C SER A 211 1.05 12.00 24.18
N ILE A 212 0.45 11.91 25.38
CA ILE A 212 0.47 13.00 26.36
C ILE A 212 1.47 12.69 27.46
N GLY A 213 2.52 13.52 27.56
CA GLY A 213 3.57 13.39 28.57
C GLY A 213 3.16 14.05 29.88
N GLY A 214 2.49 13.32 30.77
CA GLY A 214 2.12 13.80 32.11
C GLY A 214 2.15 12.70 33.16
N THR A 215 3.06 12.84 34.14
CA THR A 215 3.23 12.05 35.37
C THR A 215 2.61 10.63 35.43
N LEU A 216 3.52 9.64 35.36
CA LEU A 216 3.37 8.21 35.71
C LEU A 216 2.66 7.26 34.74
N HIS A 217 1.97 7.72 33.70
CA HIS A 217 1.51 6.83 32.63
C HIS A 217 1.56 7.56 31.29
N TYR A 218 2.33 7.05 30.32
CA TYR A 218 2.16 7.44 28.92
C TYR A 218 0.74 7.00 28.54
N GLN A 219 -0.16 7.95 28.38
CA GLN A 219 -1.49 7.69 27.85
C GLN A 219 -1.48 8.14 26.40
N SER A 220 -1.76 7.18 25.53
CA SER A 220 -1.75 7.40 24.09
C SER A 220 -3.16 7.19 23.58
N CYS A 221 -3.68 8.17 22.83
CA CYS A 221 -5.10 8.22 22.49
C CYS A 221 -5.31 8.25 20.98
N LEU A 222 -6.21 7.39 20.53
CA LEU A 222 -6.58 7.21 19.13
C LEU A 222 -7.91 7.92 18.90
N SER A 223 -7.86 8.98 18.08
CA SER A 223 -9.04 9.70 17.66
C SER A 223 -9.24 9.50 16.17
N THR A 224 -10.49 9.25 15.77
CA THR A 224 -10.84 9.28 14.37
C THR A 224 -11.10 10.72 13.95
N SER A 225 -10.46 11.18 12.87
CA SER A 225 -10.69 12.53 12.33
C SER A 225 -11.80 12.53 11.27
N THR A 226 -12.78 11.64 11.41
CA THR A 226 -13.88 11.50 10.45
C THR A 226 -14.92 12.61 10.65
N SER A 227 -14.66 13.78 10.08
CA SER A 227 -15.74 14.64 9.61
C SER A 227 -15.68 14.70 8.09
N PHE A 228 -16.07 13.61 7.43
CA PHE A 228 -16.56 13.70 6.04
C PHE A 228 -17.88 14.48 6.10
N SER A 229 -17.79 15.81 6.23
CA SER A 229 -18.91 16.67 5.87
C SER A 229 -19.19 16.39 4.40
N SER A 230 -20.45 16.16 4.09
CA SER A 230 -21.02 15.85 2.78
C SER A 230 -20.80 16.91 1.68
N GLU A 231 -19.80 17.78 1.82
CA GLU A 231 -19.41 18.85 0.90
C GLU A 231 -18.00 18.66 0.29
N LEU A 232 -17.19 17.71 0.79
CA LEU A 232 -15.97 17.29 0.09
C LEU A 232 -16.36 16.21 -0.93
N GLU A 233 -16.76 16.62 -2.13
CA GLU A 233 -16.85 15.75 -3.32
C GLU A 233 -15.48 15.12 -3.57
N SER A 234 -15.17 14.04 -2.88
CA SER A 234 -14.18 13.09 -3.37
C SER A 234 -14.83 12.39 -4.54
N ASP A 235 -14.64 12.95 -5.73
CA ASP A 235 -14.99 12.28 -6.99
C ASP A 235 -14.50 10.83 -6.91
N GLU A 236 -15.37 9.90 -7.31
CA GLU A 236 -15.05 8.48 -7.29
C GLU A 236 -13.82 8.22 -8.18
N ILE A 237 -12.68 7.93 -7.56
CA ILE A 237 -11.43 7.73 -8.29
C ILE A 237 -11.43 6.35 -8.91
N VAL A 238 -11.37 6.35 -10.24
CA VAL A 238 -11.44 5.14 -11.05
C VAL A 238 -10.16 4.95 -11.84
N TRP A 239 -9.45 3.87 -11.57
CA TRP A 239 -8.32 3.44 -12.39
C TRP A 239 -8.81 2.57 -13.53
N LYS A 240 -8.48 2.98 -14.77
CA LYS A 240 -8.66 2.20 -15.99
C LYS A 240 -7.39 1.39 -16.30
N ILE A 241 -7.37 0.13 -15.87
CA ILE A 241 -6.24 -0.78 -16.08
C ILE A 241 -6.37 -1.40 -17.48
N PRO A 242 -5.35 -1.35 -18.35
CA PRO A 242 -5.41 -1.99 -19.65
C PRO A 242 -5.49 -3.52 -19.50
N SER A 243 -6.48 -4.15 -20.14
CA SER A 243 -6.69 -5.60 -20.11
C SER A 243 -6.71 -6.26 -21.49
N GLY A 244 -6.65 -5.48 -22.56
CA GLY A 244 -6.65 -5.98 -23.93
C GLY A 244 -8.04 -6.41 -24.42
N ILE A 245 -8.23 -6.35 -25.75
CA ILE A 245 -9.53 -6.56 -26.37
C ILE A 245 -9.70 -8.02 -26.79
N LYS A 246 -10.73 -8.68 -26.26
CA LYS A 246 -10.99 -10.11 -26.54
C LYS A 246 -11.16 -10.44 -28.02
N THR A 247 -11.74 -9.54 -28.82
CA THR A 247 -11.96 -9.75 -30.27
C THR A 247 -10.64 -9.77 -31.06
N HIS A 248 -9.61 -9.05 -30.60
CA HIS A 248 -8.31 -9.01 -31.26
C HIS A 248 -7.43 -10.21 -30.91
N ALA A 249 -7.70 -10.89 -29.80
CA ALA A 249 -6.85 -11.97 -29.28
C ALA A 249 -6.53 -13.07 -30.31
N ARG A 250 -7.53 -13.52 -31.08
CA ARG A 250 -7.32 -14.55 -32.12
C ARG A 250 -6.41 -14.05 -33.25
N ILE A 251 -6.63 -12.83 -33.72
CA ILE A 251 -5.85 -12.24 -34.82
C ILE A 251 -4.40 -12.04 -34.37
N VAL A 252 -4.21 -11.44 -33.20
CA VAL A 252 -2.89 -11.23 -32.60
C VAL A 252 -2.16 -12.57 -32.45
N SER A 253 -2.83 -13.59 -31.91
CA SER A 253 -2.23 -14.92 -31.74
C SER A 253 -1.76 -15.54 -33.07
N VAL A 254 -2.59 -15.50 -34.12
CA VAL A 254 -2.24 -16.05 -35.43
C VAL A 254 -1.07 -15.31 -36.06
N VAL A 255 -1.09 -13.97 -36.04
CA VAL A 255 -0.02 -13.15 -36.63
C VAL A 255 1.29 -13.35 -35.87
N THR A 256 1.26 -13.34 -34.55
CA THR A 256 2.44 -13.58 -33.71
C THR A 256 3.02 -14.97 -33.95
N PHE A 257 2.17 -16.00 -34.08
CA PHE A 257 2.61 -17.36 -34.38
C PHE A 257 3.32 -17.45 -35.73
N ILE A 258 2.71 -16.91 -36.79
CA ILE A 258 3.31 -16.90 -38.14
C ILE A 258 4.63 -16.14 -38.14
N SER A 259 4.67 -14.96 -37.50
CA SER A 259 5.89 -14.16 -37.40
C SER A 259 6.99 -14.90 -36.65
N ALA A 260 6.68 -15.52 -35.51
CA ALA A 260 7.65 -16.30 -34.74
C ALA A 260 8.16 -17.51 -35.53
N LEU A 261 7.28 -18.22 -36.23
CA LEU A 261 7.64 -19.35 -37.07
C LEU A 261 8.56 -18.93 -38.23
N LEU A 262 8.24 -17.86 -38.94
CA LEU A 262 9.09 -17.36 -40.03
C LEU A 262 10.44 -16.87 -39.50
N SER A 263 10.47 -16.14 -38.39
CA SER A 263 11.71 -15.69 -37.76
C SER A 263 12.59 -16.86 -37.33
N THR A 264 12.01 -17.87 -36.69
CA THR A 264 12.76 -19.07 -36.28
C THR A 264 13.30 -19.85 -37.49
N LEU A 265 12.51 -20.02 -38.55
CA LEU A 265 12.98 -20.64 -39.79
C LEU A 265 14.13 -19.87 -40.42
N LEU A 266 14.05 -18.54 -40.48
CA LEU A 266 15.14 -17.68 -41.00
C LEU A 266 16.41 -17.80 -40.17
N ILE A 267 16.29 -17.84 -38.84
CA ILE A 267 17.44 -18.04 -37.94
C ILE A 267 18.09 -19.40 -38.19
N VAL A 268 17.30 -20.48 -38.29
CA VAL A 268 17.83 -21.82 -38.57
C VAL A 268 18.50 -21.87 -39.95
N LEU A 269 17.87 -21.29 -40.96
CA LEU A 269 18.38 -21.26 -42.33
C LEU A 269 19.72 -20.50 -42.42
N THR A 270 19.79 -19.34 -41.78
CA THR A 270 21.03 -18.55 -41.73
C THR A 270 22.13 -19.29 -40.98
N CYS A 271 21.84 -19.95 -39.86
CA CYS A 271 22.81 -20.76 -39.12
C CYS A 271 23.37 -21.92 -39.97
N ILE A 272 22.53 -22.62 -40.74
CA ILE A 272 22.99 -23.73 -41.61
C ILE A 272 23.89 -23.20 -42.72
N PHE A 273 23.43 -22.20 -43.49
CA PHE A 273 24.18 -21.72 -44.65
C PHE A 273 25.41 -20.89 -44.29
N TYR A 274 25.42 -20.20 -43.15
CA TYR A 274 26.58 -19.43 -42.70
C TYR A 274 27.65 -20.33 -42.06
N SER A 275 27.26 -21.48 -41.48
CA SER A 275 28.22 -22.48 -40.99
C SER A 275 28.97 -23.19 -42.13
N ASP A 276 28.40 -23.23 -43.33
CA ASP A 276 29.05 -23.75 -44.56
C ASP A 276 29.95 -22.72 -45.26
N ALA A 277 29.94 -21.45 -44.84
CA ALA A 277 30.86 -20.43 -45.34
C ALA A 277 32.25 -20.61 -44.70
N LYS A 278 33.12 -21.38 -45.36
CA LYS A 278 34.52 -21.66 -44.94
C LYS A 278 35.26 -20.41 -44.42
N PRO A 279 36.11 -20.54 -43.38
CA PRO A 279 37.00 -19.48 -42.97
C PRO A 279 37.98 -19.18 -44.12
N ARG A 280 38.02 -17.93 -44.59
CA ARG A 280 39.06 -17.43 -45.49
C ARG A 280 40.42 -17.74 -44.85
N LYS A 281 41.17 -18.69 -45.43
CA LYS A 281 42.57 -18.95 -45.08
C LYS A 281 43.36 -17.67 -45.39
N ASN A 282 43.66 -16.88 -44.36
CA ASN A 282 44.69 -15.86 -44.46
C ASN A 282 46.04 -16.58 -44.60
N LEU A 283 46.54 -16.62 -45.82
CA LEU A 283 47.91 -17.02 -46.14
C LEU A 283 48.84 -15.95 -45.53
N LYS A 284 49.43 -16.23 -44.36
CA LYS A 284 50.60 -15.46 -43.90
C LYS A 284 51.78 -15.94 -44.74
N HIS A 285 52.21 -15.09 -45.68
CA HIS A 285 53.46 -15.25 -46.39
C HIS A 285 54.61 -14.96 -45.41
N SER A 286 55.56 -15.90 -45.32
CA SER A 286 56.82 -15.76 -44.58
C SER A 286 57.77 -14.81 -45.27
#